data_AF-A0A954IQA0-F1
#
_entry.id   AF-A0A954IQA0-F1
#
_cell.length_a   1.000
_cell.length_b   1.000
_cell.length_c   1.000
_cell.angle_alpha   90.00
_cell.angle_beta   90.00
_cell.angle_gamma   90.00
#
_symmetry.space_group_name_H-M   'P 1'
#
loop_
_entity.id
_entity.type
_entity.pdbx_description
1 polymer ?
#
loop_
_entity_poly.entity_id
_entity_poly.type
_entity_poly.pdbx_seq_one_letter_code
_entity_poly.pdbx_strand_id
1 'polypeptide(L)'
;EKNDFDLPRNRQGTAIIGDPRNDENLLVSQIHRALLGFHNEVVKHILNNADGNPPGNKDLFEEARNTVTLHYHWIVLHEFLPLIVGEEMAADVIVNGRKFFKWEDRSDRPFIPVEFGGAAYRMGHTLIRETYNLNDAIQGLKLFDLPFFGTCPRQDCGESGGPSEEYNLDWNYFFDLGDATKLQFCRRVDAKIAKPLFELPFIHRSQDAPDSLPERNMRRGRTLKLPSGQDIAEAMGLSPLSNAQLGIDQINGLGGKAPLWFYILKESALTGDPGGAHLGPVGGRIVAETIVGMIDVVRDAILAPNDPLSWTPTLPDRDGNIGKFTMADLVCFKA
;
A
#
# COMPACT_ATOMS: atom_id res chain seq x y z
N GLU A 1 14.24 8.32 27.04
CA GLU A 1 13.69 9.49 26.33
C GLU A 1 12.47 9.04 25.53
N LYS A 2 11.54 9.95 25.23
CA LYS A 2 10.32 9.64 24.46
C LYS A 2 10.61 9.93 22.99
N ASN A 3 10.59 8.90 22.15
CA ASN A 3 10.76 9.05 20.70
C ASN A 3 9.53 9.77 20.11
N ASP A 4 9.67 11.03 19.69
CA ASP A 4 8.58 11.83 19.11
C ASP A 4 8.15 11.35 17.71
N PHE A 5 8.97 10.50 17.07
CA PHE A 5 8.69 9.84 15.78
C PHE A 5 8.18 8.41 15.93
N ASP A 6 7.80 7.98 17.14
CA ASP A 6 7.04 6.75 17.35
C ASP A 6 5.54 7.04 17.44
N LEU A 7 4.74 5.99 17.29
CA LEU A 7 3.30 6.02 17.50
C LEU A 7 2.95 6.28 18.97
N PRO A 8 1.82 6.94 19.27
CA PRO A 8 1.32 7.02 20.63
C PRO A 8 1.07 5.61 21.18
N ARG A 9 1.64 5.26 22.34
CA ARG A 9 1.50 3.94 22.97
C ARG A 9 0.77 4.02 24.30
N ASN A 10 0.03 2.97 24.64
CA ASN A 10 -0.56 2.80 25.97
C ASN A 10 0.51 2.34 26.98
N ARG A 11 0.12 2.13 28.25
CA ARG A 11 1.05 1.68 29.31
C ARG A 11 1.65 0.28 29.11
N GLN A 12 1.11 -0.51 28.19
CA GLN A 12 1.60 -1.84 27.82
C GLN A 12 2.47 -1.80 26.55
N GLY A 13 2.70 -0.61 25.99
CA GLY A 13 3.47 -0.42 24.76
C GLY A 13 2.71 -0.71 23.47
N THR A 14 1.40 -0.94 23.54
CA THR A 14 0.57 -1.12 22.33
C THR A 14 0.32 0.23 21.66
N ALA A 15 0.56 0.32 20.36
CA ALA A 15 0.22 1.50 19.57
C ALA A 15 -1.30 1.78 19.60
N ILE A 16 -1.65 3.05 19.77
CA ILE A 16 -3.01 3.56 19.78
C ILE A 16 -3.32 4.10 18.38
N ILE A 17 -3.78 3.19 17.52
CA ILE A 17 -3.97 3.42 16.09
C ILE A 17 -5.25 2.76 15.59
N GLY A 18 -5.74 3.20 14.42
CA GLY A 18 -7.01 2.73 13.87
C GLY A 18 -7.00 1.25 13.45
N ASP A 19 -5.85 0.75 12.97
CA ASP A 19 -5.64 -0.66 12.67
C ASP A 19 -4.37 -1.14 13.39
N PRO A 20 -4.47 -2.02 14.40
CA PRO A 20 -3.31 -2.45 15.19
C PRO A 20 -2.26 -3.20 14.36
N ARG A 21 -2.62 -3.74 13.19
CA ARG A 21 -1.68 -4.45 12.31
C ARG A 21 -0.62 -3.53 11.71
N ASN A 22 -0.89 -2.22 11.65
CA ASN A 22 0.07 -1.24 11.12
C ASN A 22 1.29 -1.04 12.03
N ASP A 23 1.25 -1.51 13.28
CA ASP A 23 2.41 -1.53 14.19
C ASP A 23 3.20 -2.85 14.12
N GLU A 24 2.79 -3.79 13.27
CA GLU A 24 3.50 -5.07 13.11
C GLU A 24 4.81 -4.92 12.35
N ASN A 25 5.00 -3.85 11.58
CA ASN A 25 6.18 -3.63 10.76
C ASN A 25 6.66 -2.18 10.91
N LEU A 26 7.95 -1.99 11.24
CA LEU A 26 8.53 -0.65 11.41
C LEU A 26 8.21 0.30 10.26
N LEU A 27 8.36 -0.12 9.00
CA LEU A 27 8.13 0.73 7.83
C LEU A 27 6.66 1.20 7.76
N VAL A 28 5.73 0.29 8.02
CA VAL A 28 4.29 0.60 8.03
C VAL A 28 3.95 1.53 9.20
N SER A 29 4.51 1.26 10.38
CA SER A 29 4.29 2.07 11.58
C SER A 29 4.76 3.52 11.38
N GLN A 30 5.88 3.71 10.69
CA GLN A 30 6.47 5.02 10.41
C GLN A 30 5.66 5.80 9.37
N ILE A 31 5.10 5.14 8.35
CA ILE A 31 4.12 5.76 7.45
C ILE A 31 2.87 6.19 8.24
N HIS A 32 2.40 5.35 9.17
CA HIS A 32 1.24 5.72 9.98
C HIS A 32 1.53 6.92 10.89
N ARG A 33 2.73 6.98 11.46
CA ARG A 33 3.19 8.13 12.24
C ARG A 33 3.32 9.40 11.39
N ALA A 34 3.78 9.29 10.14
CA ALA A 34 3.81 10.42 9.21
C ALA A 34 2.41 10.96 8.94
N LEU A 35 1.42 10.09 8.70
CA LEU A 35 0.01 10.49 8.54
C LEU A 35 -0.55 11.19 9.79
N LEU A 36 -0.21 10.72 11.00
CA LEU A 36 -0.59 11.39 12.25
C LEU A 36 0.04 12.79 12.36
N GLY A 37 1.33 12.91 12.00
CA GLY A 37 2.02 14.20 11.97
C GLY A 37 1.38 15.16 10.99
N PHE A 38 1.13 14.68 9.77
CA PHE A 38 0.46 15.44 8.72
C PHE A 38 -0.92 15.93 9.18
N HIS A 39 -1.74 15.08 9.81
CA HIS A 39 -3.03 15.52 10.37
C HIS A 39 -2.88 16.66 11.38
N ASN A 40 -1.91 16.57 12.29
CA ASN A 40 -1.65 17.63 13.26
C ASN A 40 -1.19 18.93 12.61
N GLU A 41 -0.39 18.86 11.55
CA GLU A 41 0.00 20.04 10.77
C GLU A 41 -1.19 20.61 9.99
N VAL A 42 -2.09 19.79 9.44
CA VAL A 42 -3.34 20.26 8.82
C VAL A 42 -4.24 20.97 9.83
N VAL A 43 -4.33 20.48 11.07
CA VAL A 43 -5.05 21.17 12.15
C VAL A 43 -4.47 22.56 12.40
N LYS A 44 -3.13 22.69 12.48
CA LYS A 44 -2.46 23.99 12.61
C LYS A 44 -2.74 24.88 11.40
N HIS A 45 -2.70 24.33 10.20
CA HIS A 45 -2.98 25.06 8.97
C HIS A 45 -4.39 25.68 8.99
N ILE A 46 -5.40 24.90 9.37
CA ILE A 46 -6.78 25.39 9.49
C ILE A 46 -6.86 26.52 10.54
N LEU A 47 -6.25 26.34 11.71
CA LEU A 47 -6.25 27.34 12.78
C LEU A 47 -5.53 28.64 12.37
N ASN A 48 -4.39 28.54 11.69
CA ASN A 48 -3.60 29.68 11.23
C ASN A 48 -4.37 30.51 10.19
N ASN A 49 -5.27 29.88 9.42
CA ASN A 49 -6.06 30.52 8.36
C ASN A 49 -7.50 30.87 8.76
N ALA A 50 -7.85 30.75 10.05
CA ALA A 50 -9.23 30.96 10.50
C ALA A 50 -9.63 32.44 10.71
N ASP A 51 -8.79 33.40 10.35
CA ASP A 51 -9.04 34.86 10.45
C ASP A 51 -9.63 35.33 11.80
N GLY A 52 -9.18 34.71 12.90
CA GLY A 52 -9.65 35.02 14.26
C GLY A 52 -10.98 34.37 14.67
N ASN A 53 -11.56 33.53 13.83
CA ASN A 53 -12.78 32.76 14.10
C ASN A 53 -12.54 31.24 13.91
N PRO A 54 -11.74 30.60 14.78
CA PRO A 54 -11.42 29.18 14.64
C PRO A 54 -12.65 28.30 14.81
N PRO A 55 -12.75 27.18 14.06
CA PRO A 55 -13.80 26.20 14.24
C PRO A 55 -13.74 25.59 15.64
N GLY A 56 -14.89 25.10 16.14
CA GLY A 56 -14.93 24.34 17.38
C GLY A 56 -14.18 23.00 17.25
N ASN A 57 -13.70 22.44 18.36
CA ASN A 57 -12.83 21.24 18.35
C ASN A 57 -13.34 20.06 17.49
N LYS A 58 -14.66 19.81 17.52
CA LYS A 58 -15.26 18.73 16.72
C LYS A 58 -15.20 19.04 15.22
N ASP A 59 -15.56 20.26 14.86
CA ASP A 59 -15.58 20.70 13.46
C ASP A 59 -14.15 20.78 12.90
N LEU A 60 -13.20 21.26 13.71
CA LEU A 60 -11.77 21.26 13.38
C LEU A 60 -11.23 19.86 13.08
N PHE A 61 -11.59 18.87 13.91
CA PHE A 61 -11.17 17.49 13.69
C PHE A 61 -11.76 16.91 12.41
N GLU A 62 -13.06 17.08 12.17
CA GLU A 62 -13.70 16.55 10.95
C GLU A 62 -13.19 17.25 9.69
N GLU A 63 -12.95 18.56 9.74
CA GLU A 63 -12.36 19.30 8.63
C GLU A 63 -10.93 18.83 8.33
N ALA A 64 -10.09 18.70 9.36
CA ALA A 64 -8.73 18.16 9.19
C ALA A 64 -8.75 16.71 8.68
N ARG A 65 -9.65 15.87 9.21
CA ARG A 65 -9.84 14.48 8.76
C ARG A 65 -10.24 14.42 7.29
N ASN A 66 -11.21 15.23 6.86
CA ASN A 66 -11.65 15.26 5.47
C ASN A 66 -10.52 15.76 4.55
N THR A 67 -9.83 16.84 4.92
CA THR A 67 -8.69 17.37 4.17
C THR A 67 -7.59 16.33 4.01
N VAL A 68 -7.17 15.68 5.10
CA VAL A 68 -6.16 14.60 5.06
C VAL A 68 -6.62 13.44 4.19
N THR A 69 -7.89 13.02 4.32
CA THR A 69 -8.46 11.92 3.52
C THR A 69 -8.42 12.23 2.03
N LEU A 70 -8.82 13.44 1.63
CA LEU A 70 -8.84 13.84 0.23
C LEU A 70 -7.43 13.95 -0.36
N HIS A 71 -6.46 14.50 0.38
CA HIS A 71 -5.06 14.53 -0.05
C HIS A 71 -4.46 13.13 -0.15
N TYR A 72 -4.76 12.24 0.81
CA TYR A 72 -4.33 10.85 0.74
C TYR A 72 -4.95 10.12 -0.45
N HIS A 73 -6.24 10.29 -0.73
CA HIS A 73 -6.88 9.73 -1.91
C HIS A 73 -6.28 10.26 -3.20
N TRP A 74 -5.93 11.54 -3.25
CA TRP A 74 -5.22 12.11 -4.40
C TRP A 74 -3.86 11.45 -4.62
N ILE A 75 -3.05 11.30 -3.57
CA ILE A 75 -1.78 10.56 -3.64
C ILE A 75 -2.03 9.14 -4.16
N VAL A 76 -3.07 8.46 -3.65
CA VAL A 76 -3.38 7.10 -4.09
C VAL A 76 -3.74 7.05 -5.57
N LEU A 77 -4.56 7.98 -6.07
CA LEU A 77 -5.03 8.00 -7.46
C LEU A 77 -3.99 8.51 -8.46
N HIS A 78 -3.16 9.48 -8.07
CA HIS A 78 -2.30 10.24 -8.99
C HIS A 78 -0.80 9.99 -8.82
N GLU A 79 -0.38 9.26 -7.78
CA GLU A 79 1.01 8.83 -7.60
C GLU A 79 1.09 7.30 -7.44
N PHE A 80 0.43 6.74 -6.41
CA PHE A 80 0.56 5.30 -6.12
C PHE A 80 -0.04 4.42 -7.23
N LEU A 81 -1.29 4.69 -7.65
CA LEU A 81 -1.97 3.82 -8.59
C LEU A 81 -1.25 3.77 -9.95
N PRO A 82 -0.83 4.89 -10.58
CA PRO A 82 -0.02 4.85 -11.79
C PRO A 82 1.29 4.08 -11.65
N LEU A 83 1.99 4.20 -10.51
CA LEU A 83 3.20 3.41 -10.23
C LEU A 83 2.92 1.90 -10.14
N ILE A 84 1.73 1.53 -9.65
CA ILE A 84 1.36 0.12 -9.43
C ILE A 84 0.76 -0.54 -10.66
N VAL A 85 -0.07 0.14 -11.44
CA VAL A 85 -0.80 -0.47 -12.58
C VAL A 85 -0.37 0.06 -13.94
N GLY A 86 0.50 1.06 -13.97
CA GLY A 86 0.87 1.79 -15.18
C GLY A 86 -0.06 2.97 -15.46
N GLU A 87 0.50 4.04 -16.04
CA GLU A 87 -0.20 5.30 -16.35
C GLU A 87 -1.47 5.09 -17.17
N GLU A 88 -1.40 4.27 -18.24
CA GLU A 88 -2.54 4.03 -19.13
C GLU A 88 -3.72 3.36 -18.41
N MET A 89 -3.44 2.35 -17.59
CA MET A 89 -4.46 1.62 -16.84
C MET A 89 -5.10 2.51 -15.77
N ALA A 90 -4.27 3.27 -15.02
CA ALA A 90 -4.73 4.19 -14.01
C ALA A 90 -5.63 5.28 -14.63
N ALA A 91 -5.17 5.91 -15.71
CA ALA A 91 -5.92 6.93 -16.43
C ALA A 91 -7.25 6.39 -16.99
N ASP A 92 -7.25 5.20 -17.62
CA ASP A 92 -8.50 4.60 -18.13
C ASP A 92 -9.52 4.36 -17.03
N VAL A 93 -9.12 3.81 -15.87
CA VAL A 93 -10.08 3.52 -14.79
C VAL A 93 -10.56 4.81 -14.12
N ILE A 94 -9.69 5.80 -13.92
CA ILE A 94 -10.08 7.08 -13.30
C ILE A 94 -11.06 7.84 -14.21
N VAL A 95 -10.82 7.86 -15.53
CA VAL A 95 -11.63 8.63 -16.48
C VAL A 95 -12.88 7.88 -16.93
N ASN A 96 -12.76 6.58 -17.24
CA ASN A 96 -13.85 5.78 -17.81
C ASN A 96 -14.57 4.91 -16.77
N GLY A 97 -14.12 4.91 -15.51
CA GLY A 97 -14.70 4.16 -14.41
C GLY A 97 -14.49 2.65 -14.47
N ARG A 98 -15.20 1.95 -13.60
CA ARG A 98 -15.14 0.49 -13.41
C ARG A 98 -15.93 -0.25 -14.48
N LYS A 99 -15.31 -1.25 -15.11
CA LYS A 99 -15.93 -2.10 -16.15
C LYS A 99 -16.39 -3.43 -15.58
N PHE A 100 -15.61 -4.05 -14.69
CA PHE A 100 -15.84 -5.41 -14.19
C PHE A 100 -16.27 -5.43 -12.72
N PHE A 101 -15.67 -4.57 -11.90
CA PHE A 101 -15.96 -4.53 -10.47
C PHE A 101 -17.12 -3.59 -10.15
N LYS A 102 -18.34 -4.09 -10.36
CA LYS A 102 -19.60 -3.39 -10.07
C LYS A 102 -20.28 -4.04 -8.88
N TRP A 103 -19.93 -3.61 -7.67
CA TRP A 103 -20.51 -4.19 -6.45
C TRP A 103 -22.01 -3.91 -6.35
N GLU A 104 -22.49 -2.83 -6.96
CA GLU A 104 -23.88 -2.38 -6.97
C GLU A 104 -24.82 -3.41 -7.60
N ASP A 105 -24.32 -4.23 -8.53
CA ASP A 105 -25.07 -5.32 -9.15
C ASP A 105 -25.30 -6.50 -8.18
N ARG A 106 -24.61 -6.51 -7.04
CA ARG A 106 -24.51 -7.67 -6.13
C ARG A 106 -24.74 -7.34 -4.66
N SER A 107 -24.67 -6.07 -4.28
CA SER A 107 -24.67 -5.62 -2.89
C SER A 107 -25.13 -4.16 -2.80
N ASP A 108 -25.84 -3.82 -1.72
CA ASP A 108 -26.20 -2.44 -1.35
C ASP A 108 -25.02 -1.65 -0.77
N ARG A 109 -23.93 -2.34 -0.43
CA ARG A 109 -22.71 -1.77 0.14
C ARG A 109 -21.48 -2.14 -0.68
N PRO A 110 -20.48 -1.25 -0.78
CA PRO A 110 -19.20 -1.59 -1.36
C PRO A 110 -18.55 -2.74 -0.59
N PHE A 111 -17.85 -3.63 -1.30
CA PHE A 111 -17.06 -4.71 -0.72
C PHE A 111 -15.72 -4.84 -1.43
N ILE A 112 -14.76 -5.55 -0.86
CA ILE A 112 -13.49 -5.84 -1.56
C ILE A 112 -13.62 -7.22 -2.22
N PRO A 113 -13.36 -7.36 -3.54
CA PRO A 113 -13.48 -8.65 -4.22
C PRO A 113 -12.39 -9.62 -3.75
N VAL A 114 -12.70 -10.92 -3.72
CA VAL A 114 -11.78 -11.94 -3.23
C VAL A 114 -10.55 -12.08 -4.11
N GLU A 115 -10.66 -11.77 -5.40
CA GLU A 115 -9.56 -11.73 -6.37
C GLU A 115 -8.55 -10.63 -6.00
N PHE A 116 -9.01 -9.49 -5.50
CA PHE A 116 -8.16 -8.41 -5.02
C PHE A 116 -7.37 -8.86 -3.78
N GLY A 117 -8.06 -9.24 -2.69
CA GLY A 117 -7.40 -9.57 -1.42
C GLY A 117 -6.69 -10.94 -1.40
N GLY A 118 -7.17 -11.88 -2.22
CA GLY A 118 -6.68 -13.25 -2.30
C GLY A 118 -5.57 -13.46 -3.33
N ALA A 119 -5.42 -12.55 -4.32
CA ALA A 119 -4.40 -12.67 -5.35
C ALA A 119 -3.78 -11.32 -5.75
N ALA A 120 -4.53 -10.41 -6.40
CA ALA A 120 -3.92 -9.28 -7.10
C ALA A 120 -3.15 -8.34 -6.17
N TYR A 121 -3.73 -7.96 -5.03
CA TYR A 121 -3.09 -7.07 -4.06
C TYR A 121 -2.05 -7.76 -3.18
N ARG A 122 -1.85 -9.08 -3.36
CA ARG A 122 -0.71 -9.82 -2.80
C ARG A 122 0.56 -9.68 -3.63
N MET A 123 0.51 -8.90 -4.71
CA MET A 123 1.70 -8.47 -5.46
C MET A 123 2.70 -7.75 -4.54
N GLY A 124 2.25 -7.07 -3.48
CA GLY A 124 3.14 -6.40 -2.53
C GLY A 124 4.23 -7.31 -1.94
N HIS A 125 3.99 -8.63 -1.84
CA HIS A 125 5.00 -9.59 -1.36
C HIS A 125 6.22 -9.72 -2.26
N THR A 126 6.11 -9.40 -3.55
CA THR A 126 7.24 -9.47 -4.49
C THR A 126 8.08 -8.18 -4.47
N LEU A 127 7.48 -7.06 -4.05
CA LEU A 127 8.13 -5.75 -3.91
C LEU A 127 9.10 -5.69 -2.72
N ILE A 128 8.94 -6.60 -1.75
CA ILE A 128 9.71 -6.64 -0.49
C ILE A 128 11.20 -6.91 -0.73
N ARG A 129 12.06 -6.15 -0.06
CA ARG A 129 13.52 -6.32 -0.13
C ARG A 129 14.01 -7.27 0.95
N GLU A 130 15.19 -7.84 0.74
CA GLU A 130 15.86 -8.67 1.75
C GLU A 130 16.50 -7.82 2.85
N THR A 131 16.94 -6.62 2.49
CA THR A 131 17.55 -5.65 3.40
C THR A 131 17.06 -4.22 3.14
N TYR A 132 17.05 -3.42 4.19
CA TYR A 132 16.62 -2.02 4.17
C TYR A 132 17.69 -1.11 4.79
N ASN A 133 17.84 0.06 4.18
CA ASN A 133 18.53 1.19 4.77
C ASN A 133 17.48 2.09 5.41
N LEU A 134 17.54 2.31 6.71
CA LEU A 134 16.56 3.13 7.42
C LEU A 134 16.99 4.60 7.45
N ASN A 135 18.28 4.83 7.67
CA ASN A 135 18.92 6.13 7.78
C ASN A 135 20.45 5.98 7.63
N ASP A 136 21.20 7.06 7.81
CA ASP A 136 22.67 7.05 7.69
C ASP A 136 23.37 6.18 8.75
N ALA A 137 22.73 5.90 9.89
CA ALA A 137 23.28 5.07 10.96
C ALA A 137 22.95 3.57 10.79
N ILE A 138 21.76 3.24 10.27
CA ILE A 138 21.28 1.87 10.11
C ILE A 138 21.06 1.55 8.64
N GLN A 139 22.04 0.86 8.04
CA GLN A 139 22.01 0.39 6.67
C GLN A 139 22.13 -1.13 6.59
N GLY A 140 21.56 -1.75 5.55
CA GLY A 140 21.68 -3.18 5.28
C GLY A 140 20.97 -4.09 6.30
N LEU A 141 20.00 -3.56 7.06
CA LEU A 141 19.27 -4.33 8.07
C LEU A 141 18.38 -5.37 7.38
N LYS A 142 18.44 -6.64 7.80
CA LYS A 142 17.64 -7.71 7.18
C LYS A 142 16.16 -7.53 7.50
N LEU A 143 15.29 -7.97 6.58
CA LEU A 143 13.83 -7.86 6.71
C LEU A 143 13.28 -8.29 8.08
N PHE A 144 13.71 -9.44 8.60
CA PHE A 144 13.23 -9.96 9.89
C PHE A 144 14.08 -9.53 11.09
N ASP A 145 15.13 -8.75 10.84
CA ASP A 145 15.86 -8.01 11.88
C ASP A 145 15.31 -6.59 12.03
N LEU A 146 14.23 -6.22 11.30
CA LEU A 146 13.47 -5.01 11.56
C LEU A 146 12.61 -5.21 12.82
N PRO A 147 12.38 -4.16 13.63
CA PRO A 147 11.34 -4.18 14.66
C PRO A 147 10.00 -4.62 14.05
N PHE A 148 9.45 -5.71 14.60
CA PHE A 148 8.29 -6.39 14.05
C PHE A 148 7.40 -6.91 15.20
N PHE A 149 6.07 -6.80 15.12
CA PHE A 149 5.10 -7.25 16.15
C PHE A 149 5.36 -6.68 17.57
N GLY A 150 5.90 -5.46 17.70
CA GLY A 150 6.35 -4.95 19.01
C GLY A 150 7.51 -5.74 19.64
N THR A 151 8.14 -6.65 18.88
CA THR A 151 9.36 -7.35 19.25
C THR A 151 10.57 -6.64 18.65
N CYS A 152 11.59 -6.49 19.49
CA CYS A 152 12.75 -5.68 19.18
C CYS A 152 13.97 -6.59 19.02
N PRO A 153 14.50 -6.72 17.78
CA PRO A 153 15.57 -7.67 17.48
C PRO A 153 16.81 -7.51 18.36
N ARG A 154 17.06 -6.30 18.88
CA ARG A 154 18.21 -5.96 19.72
C ARG A 154 17.86 -5.71 21.20
N GLN A 155 16.61 -5.93 21.61
CA GLN A 155 16.12 -5.66 22.97
C GLN A 155 16.35 -4.20 23.45
N ASP A 156 16.47 -3.28 22.51
CA ASP A 156 16.79 -1.85 22.69
C ASP A 156 15.58 -0.93 22.56
N CYS A 157 14.40 -1.47 22.31
CA CYS A 157 13.17 -0.72 22.44
C CYS A 157 13.00 -0.24 23.88
N GLY A 158 12.62 1.02 24.03
CA GLY A 158 12.44 1.63 25.34
C GLY A 158 11.42 0.86 26.20
N GLU A 159 11.36 1.18 27.49
CA GLU A 159 10.46 0.54 28.48
C GLU A 159 8.97 0.53 28.08
N SER A 160 8.59 1.34 27.08
CA SER A 160 7.24 1.44 26.51
C SER A 160 7.03 0.63 25.22
N GLY A 161 7.93 -0.27 24.84
CA GLY A 161 7.71 -1.25 23.75
C GLY A 161 7.77 -0.71 22.32
N GLY A 162 8.16 0.55 22.13
CA GLY A 162 8.35 1.17 20.81
C GLY A 162 9.80 1.19 20.34
N PRO A 163 10.04 1.32 19.01
CA PRO A 163 11.40 1.40 18.46
C PRO A 163 12.18 2.60 19.05
N SER A 164 13.45 2.37 19.38
CA SER A 164 14.39 3.44 19.74
C SER A 164 14.56 4.42 18.57
N GLU A 165 14.95 5.66 18.87
CA GLU A 165 15.06 6.74 17.88
C GLU A 165 16.01 6.42 16.71
N GLU A 166 17.01 5.55 16.92
CA GLU A 166 17.94 5.10 15.88
C GLU A 166 17.25 4.35 14.73
N TYR A 167 16.06 3.77 14.96
CA TYR A 167 15.28 3.07 13.95
C TYR A 167 14.33 4.00 13.16
N ASN A 168 14.26 5.28 13.51
CA ASN A 168 13.44 6.24 12.79
C ASN A 168 13.87 6.32 11.31
N LEU A 169 12.89 6.37 10.41
CA LEU A 169 13.19 6.45 8.99
C LEU A 169 13.67 7.85 8.62
N ASP A 170 14.77 7.91 7.89
CA ASP A 170 15.09 9.07 7.06
C ASP A 170 14.35 8.93 5.73
N TRP A 171 13.35 9.80 5.51
CA TRP A 171 12.51 9.76 4.32
C TRP A 171 13.29 9.96 3.02
N ASN A 172 14.52 10.50 3.03
CA ASN A 172 15.38 10.59 1.85
C ASN A 172 15.75 9.21 1.26
N TYR A 173 15.64 8.14 2.04
CA TYR A 173 15.86 6.79 1.53
C TYR A 173 14.64 6.23 0.78
N PHE A 174 13.45 6.82 0.94
CA PHE A 174 12.18 6.27 0.47
C PHE A 174 11.43 7.18 -0.51
N PHE A 175 11.61 8.49 -0.40
CA PHE A 175 10.98 9.50 -1.24
C PHE A 175 12.03 10.46 -1.79
N ASP A 176 11.82 10.93 -3.03
CA ASP A 176 12.73 11.92 -3.62
C ASP A 176 12.50 13.29 -2.97
N LEU A 177 13.34 13.58 -1.99
CA LEU A 177 13.34 14.86 -1.28
C LEU A 177 14.41 15.84 -1.80
N GLY A 178 15.00 15.57 -2.97
CA GLY A 178 16.06 16.38 -3.57
C GLY A 178 17.45 15.77 -3.50
N ASP A 179 17.58 14.58 -2.90
CA ASP A 179 18.79 13.75 -2.93
C ASP A 179 18.45 12.33 -3.40
N ALA A 180 18.44 12.14 -4.71
CA ALA A 180 18.18 10.83 -5.32
C ALA A 180 19.27 9.79 -5.02
N THR A 181 20.42 10.17 -4.45
CA THR A 181 21.54 9.23 -4.22
C THR A 181 21.29 8.28 -3.05
N LYS A 182 20.38 8.63 -2.14
CA LYS A 182 19.99 7.80 -0.98
C LYS A 182 18.84 6.84 -1.27
N LEU A 183 18.09 7.05 -2.36
CA LEU A 183 16.87 6.32 -2.66
C LEU A 183 17.09 4.80 -2.76
N GLN A 184 16.21 4.04 -2.11
CA GLN A 184 16.11 2.60 -2.28
C GLN A 184 14.77 2.22 -2.91
N PHE A 185 14.82 1.67 -4.11
CA PHE A 185 13.63 1.22 -4.82
C PHE A 185 13.14 -0.14 -4.31
N CYS A 186 11.83 -0.38 -4.39
CA CYS A 186 11.30 -1.72 -4.18
C CYS A 186 11.79 -2.70 -5.27
N ARG A 187 11.56 -4.00 -5.06
CA ARG A 187 11.76 -5.00 -6.11
C ARG A 187 10.67 -4.88 -7.18
N ARG A 188 10.90 -5.49 -8.34
CA ARG A 188 9.92 -5.53 -9.46
C ARG A 188 8.73 -6.42 -9.13
N VAL A 189 7.59 -6.14 -9.76
CA VAL A 189 6.43 -7.02 -9.81
C VAL A 189 6.71 -8.22 -10.71
N ASP A 190 7.30 -9.27 -10.15
CA ASP A 190 7.56 -10.52 -10.88
C ASP A 190 7.33 -11.77 -10.00
N ALA A 191 7.59 -12.95 -10.58
CA ALA A 191 7.48 -14.22 -9.88
C ALA A 191 8.70 -14.56 -8.99
N LYS A 192 9.56 -13.59 -8.67
CA LYS A 192 10.76 -13.77 -7.81
C LYS A 192 10.56 -13.06 -6.47
N ILE A 193 10.47 -13.84 -5.41
CA ILE A 193 10.23 -13.33 -4.06
C ILE A 193 11.54 -13.31 -3.27
N ALA A 194 11.65 -12.38 -2.31
CA ALA A 194 12.77 -12.29 -1.38
C ALA A 194 12.94 -13.60 -0.60
N LYS A 195 14.19 -14.11 -0.53
CA LYS A 195 14.48 -15.42 0.08
C LYS A 195 13.92 -15.57 1.52
N PRO A 196 14.00 -14.56 2.42
CA PRO A 196 13.45 -14.69 3.76
C PRO A 196 11.95 -15.04 3.78
N LEU A 197 11.16 -14.63 2.78
CA LEU A 197 9.71 -14.89 2.77
C LEU A 197 9.33 -16.37 2.54
N PHE A 198 10.30 -17.24 2.24
CA PHE A 198 10.09 -18.69 2.18
C PHE A 198 10.23 -19.37 3.55
N GLU A 199 10.75 -18.66 4.56
CA GLU A 199 11.03 -19.18 5.90
C GLU A 199 10.63 -18.11 6.93
N LEU A 200 9.32 -17.98 7.19
CA LEU A 200 8.78 -17.00 8.14
C LEU A 200 9.15 -17.36 9.59
N PRO A 201 9.94 -16.55 10.30
CA PRO A 201 10.48 -16.92 11.62
C PRO A 201 9.42 -16.96 12.73
N PHE A 202 8.27 -16.34 12.51
CA PHE A 202 7.16 -16.26 13.45
C PHE A 202 6.08 -17.34 13.22
N ILE A 203 6.24 -18.19 12.20
CA ILE A 203 5.33 -19.33 11.96
C ILE A 203 6.04 -20.63 12.34
N HIS A 204 5.55 -21.28 13.40
CA HIS A 204 6.05 -22.60 13.78
C HIS A 204 5.34 -23.68 12.96
N ARG A 205 6.08 -24.39 12.09
CA ARG A 205 5.53 -25.45 11.22
C ARG A 205 4.75 -26.54 11.97
N SER A 206 5.12 -26.81 13.22
CA SER A 206 4.42 -27.79 14.06
C SER A 206 3.01 -27.36 14.45
N GLN A 207 2.71 -26.06 14.38
CA GLN A 207 1.43 -25.47 14.77
C GLN A 207 0.63 -24.99 13.56
N ASP A 208 1.29 -24.40 12.55
CA ASP A 208 0.63 -23.73 11.43
C ASP A 208 1.44 -23.81 10.12
N ALA A 209 1.75 -25.03 9.66
CA ALA A 209 2.41 -25.22 8.37
C ALA A 209 1.55 -24.77 7.17
N PRO A 210 2.15 -24.21 6.11
CA PRO A 210 3.59 -23.99 5.89
C PRO A 210 4.05 -22.62 6.40
N ASP A 211 5.34 -22.47 6.64
CA ASP A 211 6.02 -21.20 6.97
C ASP A 211 6.50 -20.44 5.73
N SER A 212 6.22 -20.93 4.53
CA SER A 212 6.51 -20.25 3.26
C SER A 212 5.35 -19.33 2.86
N LEU A 213 5.59 -18.02 2.81
CA LEU A 213 4.57 -17.04 2.43
C LEU A 213 3.99 -17.29 1.03
N PRO A 214 4.80 -17.58 -0.02
CA PRO A 214 4.26 -17.93 -1.34
C PRO A 214 3.36 -19.17 -1.31
N GLU A 215 3.71 -20.19 -0.53
CA GLU A 215 2.90 -21.40 -0.40
C GLU A 215 1.57 -21.10 0.33
N ARG A 216 1.63 -20.34 1.44
CA ARG A 216 0.44 -19.87 2.15
C ARG A 216 -0.48 -19.08 1.22
N ASN A 217 0.08 -18.25 0.33
CA ASN A 217 -0.70 -17.50 -0.66
C ASN A 217 -1.42 -18.41 -1.64
N MET A 218 -0.73 -19.39 -2.22
CA MET A 218 -1.32 -20.34 -3.17
C MET A 218 -2.40 -21.21 -2.50
N ARG A 219 -2.17 -21.69 -1.27
CA ARG A 219 -3.17 -22.44 -0.48
C ARG A 219 -4.38 -21.58 -0.14
N ARG A 220 -4.17 -20.31 0.21
CA ARG A 220 -5.26 -19.37 0.47
C ARG A 220 -6.10 -19.12 -0.78
N GLY A 221 -5.47 -18.95 -1.94
CA GLY A 221 -6.17 -18.82 -3.22
C GLY A 221 -7.07 -20.02 -3.51
N ARG A 222 -6.58 -21.25 -3.27
CA ARG A 222 -7.40 -22.47 -3.36
C ARG A 222 -8.57 -22.47 -2.36
N THR A 223 -8.32 -22.05 -1.12
CA THR A 223 -9.36 -22.00 -0.07
C THR A 223 -10.48 -21.02 -0.43
N LEU A 224 -10.10 -19.87 -1.00
CA LEU A 224 -11.03 -18.86 -1.51
C LEU A 224 -11.69 -19.25 -2.83
N LYS A 225 -11.31 -20.40 -3.42
CA LYS A 225 -11.77 -20.88 -4.73
C LYS A 225 -11.57 -19.82 -5.82
N LEU A 226 -10.42 -19.16 -5.80
CA LEU A 226 -10.10 -18.16 -6.82
C LEU A 226 -10.11 -18.82 -8.21
N PRO A 227 -10.68 -18.15 -9.22
CA PRO A 227 -10.56 -18.59 -10.61
C PRO A 227 -9.09 -18.58 -11.05
N SER A 228 -8.79 -19.25 -12.16
CA SER A 228 -7.44 -19.16 -12.72
C SER A 228 -7.20 -17.80 -13.36
N GLY A 229 -5.92 -17.47 -13.58
CA GLY A 229 -5.60 -16.24 -14.29
C GLY A 229 -6.08 -16.23 -15.74
N GLN A 230 -6.06 -17.38 -16.41
CA GLN A 230 -6.62 -17.51 -17.76
C GLN A 230 -8.12 -17.28 -17.79
N ASP A 231 -8.87 -17.83 -16.82
CA ASP A 231 -10.34 -17.63 -16.77
C ASP A 231 -10.70 -16.16 -16.53
N ILE A 232 -9.94 -15.45 -15.69
CA ILE A 232 -10.14 -14.01 -15.51
C ILE A 232 -9.77 -13.24 -16.78
N ALA A 233 -8.66 -13.57 -17.43
CA ALA A 233 -8.26 -12.93 -18.69
C ALA A 233 -9.35 -13.08 -19.76
N GLU A 234 -9.88 -14.29 -19.94
CA GLU A 234 -11.00 -14.57 -20.84
C GLU A 234 -12.26 -13.78 -20.46
N ALA A 235 -12.61 -13.74 -19.16
CA ALA A 235 -13.75 -12.96 -18.67
C ALA A 235 -13.58 -11.44 -18.89
N MET A 236 -12.34 -10.95 -18.93
CA MET A 236 -12.00 -9.56 -19.27
C MET A 236 -11.89 -9.31 -20.78
N GLY A 237 -12.09 -10.33 -21.63
CA GLY A 237 -11.94 -10.23 -23.08
C GLY A 237 -10.48 -10.14 -23.55
N LEU A 238 -9.53 -10.53 -22.70
CA LEU A 238 -8.10 -10.54 -22.99
C LEU A 238 -7.68 -11.91 -23.55
N SER A 239 -6.58 -11.93 -24.31
CA SER A 239 -5.94 -13.18 -24.70
C SER A 239 -5.18 -13.77 -23.51
N PRO A 240 -5.55 -14.96 -23.01
CA PRO A 240 -4.91 -15.55 -21.84
C PRO A 240 -3.48 -16.00 -22.13
N LEU A 241 -2.57 -15.86 -21.16
CA LEU A 241 -1.23 -16.42 -21.24
C LEU A 241 -1.28 -17.95 -21.15
N SER A 242 -0.59 -18.61 -22.08
CA SER A 242 -0.41 -20.06 -22.07
C SER A 242 0.52 -20.51 -20.94
N ASN A 243 0.37 -21.77 -20.50
CA ASN A 243 1.28 -22.34 -19.50
C ASN A 243 2.74 -22.36 -19.94
N ALA A 244 3.02 -22.42 -21.26
CA ALA A 244 4.37 -22.30 -21.79
C ALA A 244 4.94 -20.90 -21.57
N GLN A 245 4.17 -19.83 -21.83
CA GLN A 245 4.58 -18.45 -21.53
C GLN A 245 4.78 -18.22 -20.02
N LEU A 246 3.96 -18.89 -19.21
CA LEU A 246 4.05 -18.82 -17.75
C LEU A 246 5.19 -19.67 -17.17
N GLY A 247 5.78 -20.60 -17.95
CA GLY A 247 6.85 -21.51 -17.52
C GLY A 247 6.39 -22.60 -16.56
N ILE A 248 5.14 -23.07 -16.71
CA ILE A 248 4.50 -24.07 -15.84
C ILE A 248 3.86 -25.22 -16.63
N ASP A 249 4.19 -25.34 -17.91
CA ASP A 249 3.72 -26.40 -18.82
C ASP A 249 4.11 -27.80 -18.35
N GLN A 250 5.21 -27.93 -17.61
CA GLN A 250 5.69 -29.20 -17.04
C GLN A 250 5.14 -29.50 -15.63
N ILE A 251 4.31 -28.61 -15.05
CA ILE A 251 3.75 -28.82 -13.71
C ILE A 251 2.44 -29.61 -13.80
N ASN A 252 2.48 -30.85 -13.29
CA ASN A 252 1.31 -31.72 -13.21
C ASN A 252 0.28 -31.23 -12.18
N GLY A 253 -1.00 -31.52 -12.42
CA GLY A 253 -2.09 -31.24 -11.47
C GLY A 253 -2.71 -29.85 -11.56
N LEU A 254 -2.23 -28.99 -12.47
CA LEU A 254 -2.80 -27.66 -12.71
C LEU A 254 -4.01 -27.66 -13.67
N GLY A 255 -4.27 -28.76 -14.38
CA GLY A 255 -5.39 -28.85 -15.33
C GLY A 255 -5.31 -27.82 -16.47
N GLY A 256 -4.09 -27.40 -16.85
CA GLY A 256 -3.88 -26.38 -17.87
C GLY A 256 -4.17 -24.94 -17.41
N LYS A 257 -4.41 -24.71 -16.12
CA LYS A 257 -4.82 -23.41 -15.57
C LYS A 257 -3.89 -22.96 -14.44
N ALA A 258 -3.45 -21.72 -14.49
CA ALA A 258 -2.51 -21.15 -13.52
C ALA A 258 -3.24 -20.52 -12.33
N PRO A 259 -2.79 -20.72 -11.08
CA PRO A 259 -3.33 -19.99 -9.94
C PRO A 259 -3.23 -18.47 -10.15
N LEU A 260 -4.31 -17.74 -9.86
CA LEU A 260 -4.45 -16.32 -10.21
C LEU A 260 -3.26 -15.46 -9.76
N TRP A 261 -2.80 -15.62 -8.52
CA TRP A 261 -1.66 -14.85 -8.00
C TRP A 261 -0.40 -15.07 -8.83
N PHE A 262 -0.06 -16.34 -9.15
CA PHE A 262 1.11 -16.64 -9.96
C PHE A 262 0.97 -16.13 -11.40
N TYR A 263 -0.22 -16.26 -12.00
CA TYR A 263 -0.51 -15.71 -13.32
C TYR A 263 -0.25 -14.20 -13.35
N ILE A 264 -0.77 -13.44 -12.39
CA ILE A 264 -0.59 -11.99 -12.29
C ILE A 264 0.90 -11.62 -12.21
N LEU A 265 1.68 -12.32 -11.37
CA LEU A 265 3.11 -12.04 -11.25
C LEU A 265 3.89 -12.32 -12.54
N LYS A 266 3.54 -13.40 -13.26
CA LYS A 266 4.16 -13.73 -14.55
C LYS A 266 3.71 -12.78 -15.65
N GLU A 267 2.45 -12.37 -15.65
CA GLU A 267 1.91 -11.37 -16.55
C GLU A 267 2.65 -10.04 -16.40
N SER A 268 2.85 -9.58 -15.17
CA SER A 268 3.68 -8.41 -14.87
C SER A 268 5.11 -8.56 -15.36
N ALA A 269 5.76 -9.71 -15.12
CA ALA A 269 7.13 -9.93 -15.58
C ALA A 269 7.28 -9.87 -17.12
N LEU A 270 6.19 -10.14 -17.86
CA LEU A 270 6.11 -10.11 -19.31
C LEU A 270 5.59 -8.77 -19.87
N THR A 271 5.14 -7.85 -19.02
CA THR A 271 4.51 -6.58 -19.41
C THR A 271 5.23 -5.38 -18.80
N GLY A 272 5.19 -4.25 -19.50
CA GLY A 272 5.89 -3.01 -19.11
C GLY A 272 7.34 -2.97 -19.62
N ASP A 273 7.93 -1.77 -19.58
CA ASP A 273 9.33 -1.55 -19.93
C ASP A 273 10.05 -0.79 -18.81
N PRO A 274 10.93 -1.44 -18.02
CA PRO A 274 11.27 -2.86 -18.08
C PRO A 274 10.13 -3.76 -17.55
N GLY A 275 10.12 -5.03 -17.95
CA GLY A 275 9.17 -6.02 -17.43
C GLY A 275 9.12 -6.07 -15.90
N GLY A 276 7.92 -6.08 -15.34
CA GLY A 276 7.66 -6.03 -13.90
C GLY A 276 7.75 -4.63 -13.28
N ALA A 277 7.80 -3.57 -14.08
CA ALA A 277 7.71 -2.19 -13.58
C ALA A 277 6.34 -1.89 -12.92
N HIS A 278 5.27 -2.52 -13.40
CA HIS A 278 3.92 -2.39 -12.88
C HIS A 278 3.12 -3.71 -13.06
N LEU A 279 1.88 -3.74 -12.58
CA LEU A 279 0.96 -4.85 -12.80
C LEU A 279 0.60 -5.00 -14.28
N GLY A 280 0.47 -6.24 -14.74
CA GLY A 280 -0.04 -6.55 -16.09
C GLY A 280 -1.54 -6.32 -16.23
N PRO A 281 -2.13 -6.58 -17.41
CA PRO A 281 -3.52 -6.26 -17.70
C PRO A 281 -4.56 -6.83 -16.72
N VAL A 282 -4.48 -8.12 -16.38
CA VAL A 282 -5.42 -8.75 -15.43
C VAL A 282 -5.21 -8.21 -14.02
N GLY A 283 -3.97 -8.27 -13.52
CA GLY A 283 -3.66 -7.85 -12.15
C GLY A 283 -3.95 -6.37 -11.93
N GLY A 284 -3.55 -5.54 -12.90
CA GLY A 284 -3.69 -4.10 -12.88
C GLY A 284 -5.14 -3.68 -12.91
N ARG A 285 -5.97 -4.31 -13.75
CA ARG A 285 -7.42 -4.04 -13.81
C ARG A 285 -8.12 -4.35 -12.49
N ILE A 286 -7.83 -5.50 -11.87
CA ILE A 286 -8.42 -5.87 -10.57
C ILE A 286 -8.06 -4.83 -9.50
N VAL A 287 -6.77 -4.44 -9.42
CA VAL A 287 -6.30 -3.48 -8.42
C VAL A 287 -6.88 -2.09 -8.66
N ALA A 288 -6.81 -1.58 -9.89
CA ALA A 288 -7.28 -0.25 -10.24
C ALA A 288 -8.78 -0.08 -10.01
N GLU A 289 -9.61 -0.98 -10.53
CA GLU A 289 -11.06 -0.85 -10.35
C GLU A 289 -11.50 -0.97 -8.90
N THR A 290 -10.84 -1.83 -8.11
CA THR A 290 -11.14 -1.95 -6.68
C THR A 290 -10.78 -0.66 -5.94
N ILE A 291 -9.56 -0.14 -6.14
CA ILE A 291 -9.10 1.07 -5.43
C ILE A 291 -9.93 2.28 -5.81
N VAL A 292 -10.07 2.55 -7.11
CA VAL A 292 -10.85 3.70 -7.62
C VAL A 292 -12.27 3.62 -7.09
N GLY A 293 -12.90 2.45 -7.19
CA GLY A 293 -14.26 2.29 -6.68
C GLY A 293 -14.42 2.58 -5.19
N MET A 294 -13.52 2.08 -4.34
CA MET A 294 -13.62 2.35 -2.90
C MET A 294 -13.38 3.83 -2.59
N ILE A 295 -12.45 4.47 -3.31
CA ILE A 295 -12.16 5.89 -3.14
C ILE A 295 -13.35 6.75 -3.58
N ASP A 296 -14.00 6.41 -4.70
CA ASP A 296 -15.17 7.15 -5.21
C ASP A 296 -16.27 7.22 -4.15
N VAL A 297 -16.62 6.09 -3.52
CA VAL A 297 -17.65 6.06 -2.46
C VAL A 297 -17.35 7.03 -1.31
N VAL A 298 -16.09 7.10 -0.88
CA VAL A 298 -15.69 7.97 0.23
C VAL A 298 -15.62 9.44 -0.22
N ARG A 299 -15.09 9.71 -1.41
CA ARG A 299 -15.00 11.08 -1.94
C ARG A 299 -16.39 11.64 -2.23
N ASP A 300 -17.31 10.83 -2.77
CA ASP A 300 -18.72 11.18 -2.94
C ASP A 300 -19.33 11.65 -1.62
N ALA A 301 -19.13 10.89 -0.54
CA ALA A 301 -19.67 11.23 0.77
C ALA A 301 -19.08 12.52 1.36
N ILE A 302 -17.81 12.84 1.07
CA ILE A 302 -17.13 14.05 1.58
C ILE A 302 -17.43 15.28 0.72
N LEU A 303 -17.51 15.14 -0.60
CA LEU A 303 -17.54 16.25 -1.56
C LEU A 303 -18.94 16.60 -2.05
N ALA A 304 -19.96 15.77 -1.80
CA ALA A 304 -21.34 16.06 -2.23
C ALA A 304 -21.81 17.47 -1.79
N PRO A 305 -22.46 18.24 -2.68
CA PRO A 305 -22.94 17.87 -4.03
C PRO A 305 -21.93 18.12 -5.17
N ASN A 306 -20.67 18.45 -4.87
CA ASN A 306 -19.66 18.70 -5.89
C ASN A 306 -19.17 17.40 -6.54
N ASP A 307 -18.70 17.49 -7.78
CA ASP A 307 -18.12 16.37 -8.50
C ASP A 307 -16.80 15.94 -7.84
N PRO A 308 -16.69 14.69 -7.32
CA PRO A 308 -15.47 14.20 -6.70
C PRO A 308 -14.27 14.24 -7.62
N LEU A 309 -14.44 14.00 -8.92
CA LEU A 309 -13.35 13.98 -9.89
C LEU A 309 -12.76 15.37 -10.14
N SER A 310 -13.53 16.43 -9.85
CA SER A 310 -13.09 17.82 -10.00
C SER A 310 -12.22 18.33 -8.86
N TRP A 311 -12.20 17.63 -7.72
CA TRP A 311 -11.42 18.06 -6.57
C TRP A 311 -9.92 17.87 -6.82
N THR A 312 -9.16 18.91 -6.49
CA THR A 312 -7.70 18.94 -6.53
C THR A 312 -7.14 19.36 -5.16
N PRO A 313 -5.87 19.01 -4.85
CA PRO A 313 -5.24 19.34 -3.57
C PRO A 313 -5.33 20.82 -3.24
N THR A 314 -5.71 21.09 -1.99
CA THR A 314 -5.89 22.45 -1.46
C THR A 314 -4.75 22.88 -0.55
N LEU A 315 -3.88 21.95 -0.14
CA LEU A 315 -2.67 22.25 0.59
C LEU A 315 -1.51 22.48 -0.39
N PRO A 316 -0.57 23.38 -0.06
CA PRO A 316 0.60 23.61 -0.90
C PRO A 316 1.51 22.37 -0.93
N ASP A 317 2.07 22.10 -2.09
CA ASP A 317 3.23 21.21 -2.24
C ASP A 317 4.49 21.86 -1.63
N ARG A 318 5.62 21.15 -1.65
CA ARG A 318 6.90 21.62 -1.09
C ARG A 318 7.44 22.89 -1.74
N ASP A 319 7.00 23.20 -2.96
CA ASP A 319 7.39 24.41 -3.70
C ASP A 319 6.36 25.54 -3.52
N GLY A 320 5.31 25.32 -2.74
CA GLY A 320 4.26 26.30 -2.45
C GLY A 320 3.13 26.34 -3.48
N ASN A 321 3.08 25.40 -4.44
CA ASN A 321 2.03 25.36 -5.46
C ASN A 321 0.80 24.57 -4.97
N ILE A 322 -0.37 24.92 -5.49
CA ILE A 322 -1.65 24.27 -5.19
C ILE A 322 -2.09 23.41 -6.39
N GLY A 323 -2.84 22.35 -6.13
CA GLY A 323 -3.42 21.47 -7.17
C GLY A 323 -2.60 20.21 -7.50
N LYS A 324 -1.45 20.02 -6.84
CA LYS A 324 -0.69 18.76 -6.83
C LYS A 324 -0.24 18.45 -5.42
N PHE A 325 -0.11 17.16 -5.11
CA PHE A 325 0.34 16.70 -3.79
C PHE A 325 0.80 15.25 -3.88
N THR A 326 1.95 14.95 -3.30
CA THR A 326 2.63 13.65 -3.33
C THR A 326 2.90 13.15 -1.91
N MET A 327 3.36 11.90 -1.77
CA MET A 327 3.87 11.40 -0.49
C MET A 327 5.06 12.23 0.02
N ALA A 328 5.91 12.74 -0.87
CA ALA A 328 7.01 13.62 -0.50
C ALA A 328 6.49 14.91 0.15
N ASP A 329 5.42 15.49 -0.39
CA ASP A 329 4.77 16.66 0.20
C ASP A 329 4.19 16.32 1.56
N LEU A 330 3.50 15.18 1.69
CA LEU A 330 2.89 14.73 2.95
C LEU A 330 3.91 14.58 4.08
N VAL A 331 5.05 13.91 3.83
CA VAL A 331 6.07 13.68 4.87
C VAL A 331 6.86 14.93 5.24
N CYS A 332 6.85 15.95 4.37
CA CYS A 332 7.52 17.23 4.60
C CYS A 332 6.59 18.36 5.05
N PHE A 333 5.27 18.16 4.98
CA PHE A 333 4.27 19.21 5.21
C PHE A 333 4.40 19.81 6.61
N LYS A 334 4.46 21.14 6.67
CA LYS A 334 4.49 21.93 7.90
C LYS A 334 3.68 23.21 7.69
N ALA A 335 2.80 23.52 8.64
CA ALA A 335 1.82 24.59 8.53
C ALA A 335 2.23 25.92 9.16
#